data_AF-A0A1I3PC45-F1
#
_entry.id   AF-A0A1I3PC45-F1
#
_cell.length_a   1.000
_cell.length_b   1.000
_cell.length_c   1.000
_cell.angle_alpha   90.00
_cell.angle_beta   90.00
_cell.angle_gamma   90.00
#
_symmetry.space_group_name_H-M   'P 1'
#
loop_
_entity.id
_entity.type
_entity.pdbx_description
1 polymer ?
#
loop_
_entity_poly.entity_id
_entity_poly.type
_entity_poly.pdbx_seq_one_letter_code
_entity_poly.pdbx_strand_id
1 'polypeptide(L)'
;MKLTYKIGSEMQEINDLYFEVKDKDQDYFERNEQEIASKQLLLWIQLIKWRMHANKKQKEKITIIYNVFWEYYKRRKNLSKYNITSKDFIEKINKHNSFMEYLEVESDIQKLTEAFYLDLSQASGKALDVWAYLYWDSSKALRKLGVEALYEFMVDFRALISTFDELEVVS
;
A
#
# COMPACT_ATOMS: atom_id res chain seq x y z
N MET A 1 2.71 22.11 10.53
CA MET A 1 1.41 21.40 10.62
C MET A 1 1.65 20.07 11.32
N LYS A 2 0.90 19.70 12.37
CA LYS A 2 1.14 18.44 13.10
C LYS A 2 0.88 17.22 12.18
N LEU A 3 1.73 16.19 12.26
CA LEU A 3 1.66 14.96 11.45
C LEU A 3 0.25 14.36 11.39
N THR A 4 -0.45 14.36 12.52
CA THR A 4 -1.82 13.87 12.66
C THR A 4 -2.84 14.61 11.80
N TYR A 5 -2.67 15.91 11.57
CA TYR A 5 -3.58 16.70 10.74
C TYR A 5 -3.41 16.37 9.25
N LYS A 6 -2.16 16.18 8.78
CA LYS A 6 -1.88 15.77 7.39
C LYS A 6 -2.43 14.38 7.09
N ILE A 7 -2.21 13.43 8.00
CA ILE A 7 -2.79 12.08 7.90
C ILE A 7 -4.32 12.16 7.89
N GLY A 8 -4.93 12.98 8.75
CA GLY A 8 -6.38 13.12 8.82
C GLY A 8 -7.00 13.61 7.50
N SER A 9 -6.41 14.61 6.85
CA SER A 9 -6.91 15.10 5.55
C SER A 9 -6.74 14.09 4.42
N GLU A 10 -5.58 13.43 4.33
CA GLU A 10 -5.34 12.41 3.30
C GLU A 10 -6.22 11.17 3.51
N MET A 11 -6.50 10.81 4.76
CA MET A 11 -7.39 9.70 5.11
C MET A 11 -8.82 9.93 4.63
N GLN A 12 -9.30 11.18 4.67
CA GLN A 12 -10.63 11.50 4.12
C GLN A 12 -10.68 11.23 2.61
N GLU A 13 -9.68 11.68 1.87
CA GLU A 13 -9.59 11.45 0.43
C GLU A 13 -9.51 9.95 0.09
N ILE A 14 -8.74 9.18 0.88
CA ILE A 14 -8.65 7.72 0.70
C ILE A 14 -9.99 7.03 0.99
N ASN A 15 -10.72 7.50 1.99
CA ASN A 15 -12.06 6.97 2.26
C ASN A 15 -13.02 7.29 1.12
N ASP A 16 -13.00 8.51 0.59
CA ASP A 16 -13.82 8.89 -0.56
C ASP A 16 -13.49 8.00 -1.77
N LEU A 17 -12.21 7.77 -2.05
CA LEU A 17 -11.73 6.80 -3.05
C LEU A 17 -12.25 5.39 -2.81
N TYR A 18 -12.21 4.91 -1.56
CA TYR A 18 -12.75 3.61 -1.21
C TYR A 18 -14.25 3.50 -1.51
N PHE A 19 -15.04 4.53 -1.16
CA PHE A 19 -16.47 4.57 -1.47
C PHE A 19 -16.73 4.61 -2.98
N GLU A 20 -15.90 5.33 -3.74
CA GLU A 20 -16.00 5.33 -5.19
C GLU A 20 -15.69 3.96 -5.80
N VAL A 21 -14.69 3.24 -5.29
CA VAL A 21 -14.21 1.94 -5.82
C VAL A 21 -15.10 0.77 -5.40
N LYS A 22 -15.55 0.72 -4.15
CA LYS A 22 -16.19 -0.48 -3.57
C LYS A 22 -17.52 -0.85 -4.26
N ASP A 23 -18.19 0.15 -4.85
CA ASP A 23 -19.51 0.01 -5.48
C ASP A 23 -19.39 -0.10 -7.02
N LYS A 24 -18.15 -0.22 -7.55
CA LYS A 24 -17.92 -0.40 -8.98
C LYS A 24 -18.24 -1.84 -9.44
N ASP A 25 -18.53 -1.94 -10.73
CA ASP A 25 -18.83 -3.21 -11.39
C ASP A 25 -17.56 -3.96 -11.84
N GLN A 26 -17.76 -5.19 -12.31
CA GLN A 26 -16.70 -6.04 -12.82
C GLN A 26 -15.95 -5.39 -13.99
N ASP A 27 -16.68 -4.74 -14.91
CA ASP A 27 -16.10 -4.08 -16.08
C ASP A 27 -15.12 -2.96 -15.67
N TYR A 28 -15.44 -2.19 -14.63
CA TYR A 28 -14.50 -1.22 -14.07
C TYR A 28 -13.23 -1.91 -13.57
N PHE A 29 -13.34 -2.96 -12.76
CA PHE A 29 -12.18 -3.65 -12.22
C PHE A 29 -11.31 -4.26 -13.31
N GLU A 30 -11.91 -4.84 -14.35
CA GLU A 30 -11.18 -5.40 -15.50
C GLU A 30 -10.44 -4.31 -16.28
N ARG A 31 -11.09 -3.18 -16.58
CA ARG A 31 -10.44 -2.05 -17.23
C ARG A 31 -9.30 -1.49 -16.39
N ASN A 32 -9.49 -1.35 -15.08
CA ASN A 32 -8.46 -0.81 -14.20
C ASN A 32 -7.28 -1.79 -14.07
N GLU A 33 -7.55 -3.09 -14.01
CA GLU A 33 -6.50 -4.11 -13.98
C GLU A 33 -5.69 -4.12 -15.29
N GLN A 34 -6.33 -3.96 -16.45
CA GLN A 34 -5.63 -3.79 -17.73
C GLN A 34 -4.79 -2.50 -17.76
N GLU A 35 -5.31 -1.41 -17.22
CA GLU A 35 -4.57 -0.15 -17.11
C GLU A 35 -3.34 -0.31 -16.21
N ILE A 36 -3.49 -0.95 -15.04
CA ILE A 36 -2.38 -1.24 -14.13
C ILE A 36 -1.35 -2.15 -14.82
N ALA A 37 -1.77 -3.22 -15.48
CA ALA A 37 -0.87 -4.14 -16.17
C ALA A 37 -0.05 -3.44 -17.27
N SER A 38 -0.66 -2.52 -18.01
CA SER A 38 0.00 -1.79 -19.09
C SER A 38 0.91 -0.66 -18.62
N LYS A 39 0.58 0.01 -17.51
CA LYS A 39 1.33 1.18 -17.04
C LYS A 39 2.27 0.88 -15.88
N GLN A 40 1.94 -0.08 -15.02
CA GLN A 40 2.67 -0.39 -13.79
C GLN A 40 2.67 -1.91 -13.54
N LEU A 41 3.42 -2.64 -14.37
CA LEU A 41 3.49 -4.10 -14.33
C LEU A 41 3.85 -4.64 -12.93
N LEU A 42 4.69 -3.95 -12.17
CA LEU A 42 5.03 -4.34 -10.81
C LEU A 42 3.79 -4.36 -9.89
N LEU A 43 2.96 -3.30 -9.94
CA LEU A 43 1.74 -3.22 -9.14
C LEU A 43 0.78 -4.35 -9.52
N TRP A 44 0.69 -4.68 -10.81
CA TRP A 44 -0.09 -5.82 -11.30
C TRP A 44 0.45 -7.16 -10.76
N ILE A 45 1.77 -7.39 -10.81
CA ILE A 45 2.39 -8.60 -10.27
C ILE A 45 2.08 -8.77 -8.78
N GLN A 46 2.15 -7.69 -8.00
CA GLN A 46 1.82 -7.72 -6.56
C GLN A 46 0.34 -8.04 -6.32
N LEU A 47 -0.57 -7.43 -7.08
CA LEU A 47 -1.99 -7.77 -7.04
C LEU A 47 -2.23 -9.26 -7.31
N ILE A 48 -1.57 -9.82 -8.33
CA ILE A 48 -1.71 -11.23 -8.69
C ILE A 48 -1.13 -12.15 -7.60
N LYS A 49 0.07 -11.85 -7.08
CA LYS A 49 0.71 -12.58 -5.98
C LYS A 49 -0.27 -12.79 -4.82
N TRP A 50 -0.87 -11.71 -4.34
CA TRP A 50 -1.81 -11.75 -3.22
C TRP A 50 -3.13 -12.46 -3.54
N ARG A 51 -3.57 -12.42 -4.81
CA ARG A 51 -4.80 -13.11 -5.25
C ARG A 51 -4.59 -14.61 -5.46
N MET A 52 -3.39 -15.09 -5.79
CA MET A 52 -3.16 -16.49 -6.17
C MET A 52 -3.63 -17.49 -5.09
N HIS A 53 -3.38 -17.18 -3.82
CA HIS A 53 -3.71 -18.06 -2.69
C HIS A 53 -5.02 -17.69 -1.97
N ALA A 54 -5.73 -16.69 -2.49
CA ALA A 54 -6.93 -16.14 -1.87
C ALA A 54 -8.22 -16.79 -2.39
N ASN A 55 -9.20 -17.00 -1.51
CA ASN A 55 -10.56 -17.34 -1.91
C ASN A 55 -11.28 -16.14 -2.53
N LYS A 56 -12.48 -16.35 -3.10
CA LYS A 56 -13.24 -15.29 -3.79
C LYS A 56 -13.42 -14.02 -2.95
N LYS A 57 -13.82 -14.14 -1.68
CA LYS A 57 -14.04 -12.97 -0.80
C LYS A 57 -12.74 -12.25 -0.47
N GLN A 58 -11.64 -13.00 -0.29
CA GLN A 58 -10.32 -12.42 -0.05
C GLN A 58 -9.82 -11.68 -1.29
N LYS A 59 -9.98 -12.28 -2.48
CA LYS A 59 -9.64 -11.66 -3.76
C LYS A 59 -10.36 -10.33 -3.95
N GLU A 60 -11.66 -10.28 -3.72
CA GLU A 60 -12.45 -9.04 -3.79
C GLU A 60 -11.88 -7.94 -2.87
N LYS A 61 -11.54 -8.30 -1.62
CA LYS A 61 -10.98 -7.35 -0.65
C LYS A 61 -9.58 -6.87 -1.03
N ILE A 62 -8.71 -7.77 -1.51
CA ILE A 62 -7.36 -7.41 -2.01
C ILE A 62 -7.49 -6.50 -3.23
N THR A 63 -8.36 -6.84 -4.19
CA THR A 63 -8.61 -6.02 -5.38
C THR A 63 -9.01 -4.59 -5.01
N ILE A 64 -9.87 -4.42 -3.99
CA ILE A 64 -10.24 -3.08 -3.50
C ILE A 64 -9.01 -2.31 -3.00
N ILE A 65 -8.14 -2.92 -2.19
CA ILE A 65 -6.94 -2.22 -1.67
C ILE A 65 -6.06 -1.73 -2.83
N TYR A 66 -5.78 -2.58 -3.81
CA TYR A 66 -4.95 -2.22 -4.96
C TYR A 66 -5.61 -1.20 -5.89
N ASN A 67 -6.94 -1.21 -6.04
CA ASN A 67 -7.65 -0.19 -6.82
C ASN A 67 -7.63 1.17 -6.10
N VAL A 68 -7.81 1.20 -4.78
CA VAL A 68 -7.67 2.44 -4.00
C VAL A 68 -6.24 2.97 -4.09
N PHE A 69 -5.23 2.10 -3.99
CA PHE A 69 -3.82 2.48 -4.21
C PHE A 69 -3.61 3.08 -5.60
N TRP A 70 -4.13 2.42 -6.63
CA TRP A 70 -3.96 2.86 -8.02
C TRP A 70 -4.61 4.22 -8.25
N GLU A 71 -5.86 4.41 -7.86
CA GLU A 71 -6.58 5.68 -8.00
C GLU A 71 -5.91 6.80 -7.18
N TYR A 72 -5.44 6.48 -5.96
CA TYR A 72 -4.70 7.40 -5.10
C TYR A 72 -3.49 8.01 -5.81
N TYR A 73 -2.66 7.17 -6.44
CA TYR A 73 -1.48 7.63 -7.14
C TYR A 73 -1.76 8.17 -8.53
N LYS A 74 -2.77 7.65 -9.25
CA LYS A 74 -3.18 8.16 -10.57
C LYS A 74 -3.66 9.60 -10.51
N ARG A 75 -4.34 10.00 -9.41
CA ARG A 75 -4.80 11.39 -9.19
C ARG A 75 -3.67 12.36 -8.84
N ARG A 76 -2.62 11.87 -8.17
CA ARG A 76 -1.52 12.71 -7.65
C ARG A 76 -0.28 12.73 -8.53
N LYS A 77 -0.07 11.67 -9.32
CA LYS A 77 1.16 11.46 -10.07
C LYS A 77 0.85 11.22 -11.52
N ASN A 78 1.72 11.75 -12.37
CA ASN A 78 1.67 11.46 -13.79
C ASN A 78 2.30 10.07 -14.04
N LEU A 79 1.63 9.02 -13.56
CA LEU A 79 2.11 7.63 -13.55
C LEU A 79 2.38 7.08 -14.96
N SER A 80 1.92 7.74 -16.01
CA SER A 80 2.23 7.38 -17.39
C SER A 80 3.64 7.78 -17.82
N LYS A 81 4.36 8.59 -17.03
CA LYS A 81 5.72 9.04 -17.36
C LYS A 81 6.83 8.17 -16.78
N TYR A 82 6.52 7.26 -15.86
CA TYR A 82 7.53 6.49 -15.13
C TYR A 82 7.10 5.03 -15.01
N ASN A 83 8.00 4.12 -15.34
CA ASN A 83 7.83 2.69 -15.07
C ASN A 83 8.73 2.30 -13.90
N ILE A 84 8.13 1.88 -12.80
CA ILE A 84 8.87 1.35 -11.67
C ILE A 84 9.48 -0.01 -12.04
N THR A 85 10.75 -0.21 -11.72
CA THR A 85 11.42 -1.49 -11.94
C THR A 85 11.35 -2.38 -10.71
N SER A 86 11.48 -3.70 -10.91
CA SER A 86 11.59 -4.65 -9.79
C SER A 86 12.79 -4.34 -8.89
N LYS A 87 13.86 -3.72 -9.43
CA LYS A 87 15.05 -3.35 -8.66
C LYS A 87 14.71 -2.28 -7.62
N ASP A 88 14.00 -1.23 -8.03
CA ASP A 88 13.60 -0.12 -7.15
C ASP A 88 12.72 -0.65 -6.02
N PHE A 89 11.83 -1.58 -6.34
CA PHE A 89 10.96 -2.22 -5.37
C PHE A 89 11.68 -3.15 -4.38
N ILE A 90 12.59 -4.00 -4.87
CA ILE A 90 13.38 -4.91 -4.03
C ILE A 90 14.24 -4.11 -3.04
N GLU A 91 14.79 -2.97 -3.46
CA GLU A 91 15.54 -2.09 -2.55
C GLU A 91 14.65 -1.61 -1.40
N LYS A 92 13.40 -1.23 -1.67
CA LYS A 92 12.46 -0.82 -0.61
C LYS A 92 12.01 -1.98 0.26
N ILE A 93 11.76 -3.16 -0.31
CA ILE A 93 11.47 -4.38 0.48
C ILE A 93 12.59 -4.64 1.47
N ASN A 94 13.85 -4.64 1.01
CA ASN A 94 14.99 -4.94 1.88
C ASN A 94 15.11 -3.92 3.01
N LYS A 95 14.89 -2.63 2.73
CA LYS A 95 14.86 -1.58 3.76
C LYS A 95 13.77 -1.83 4.80
N HIS A 96 12.56 -2.20 4.37
CA HIS A 96 11.44 -2.47 5.28
C HIS A 96 11.63 -3.76 6.08
N ASN A 97 12.21 -4.81 5.50
CA ASN A 97 12.58 -6.02 6.22
C ASN A 97 13.61 -5.71 7.32
N SER A 98 14.68 -4.98 7.00
CA SER A 98 15.68 -4.58 8.00
C SER A 98 15.10 -3.70 9.11
N PHE A 99 14.10 -2.87 8.78
CA PHE A 99 13.37 -2.11 9.79
C PHE A 99 12.56 -3.03 10.72
N MET A 100 11.84 -4.02 10.17
CA MET A 100 11.11 -5.00 10.98
C MET A 100 12.05 -5.83 11.86
N GLU A 101 13.18 -6.29 11.33
CA GLU A 101 14.22 -6.99 12.10
C GLU A 101 14.76 -6.12 13.25
N TYR A 102 14.96 -4.81 13.00
CA TYR A 102 15.36 -3.88 14.06
C TYR A 102 14.30 -3.78 15.17
N LEU A 103 13.02 -3.70 14.81
CA LEU A 103 11.92 -3.61 15.77
C LEU A 103 11.76 -4.87 16.64
N GLU A 104 12.13 -6.04 16.14
CA GLU A 104 12.08 -7.29 16.90
C GLU A 104 13.17 -7.41 17.97
N VAL A 105 14.33 -6.76 17.73
CA VAL A 105 15.50 -6.86 18.61
C VAL A 105 15.63 -5.67 19.55
N GLU A 106 15.11 -4.50 19.17
CA GLU A 106 15.15 -3.30 20.02
C GLU A 106 14.18 -3.43 21.21
N SER A 107 14.70 -3.24 22.41
CA SER A 107 13.93 -3.36 23.66
C SER A 107 13.62 -2.01 24.31
N ASP A 108 14.26 -0.94 23.84
CA ASP A 108 14.02 0.42 24.29
C ASP A 108 12.78 1.01 23.59
N ILE A 109 11.71 1.20 24.36
CA ILE A 109 10.43 1.76 23.90
C ILE A 109 10.59 3.15 23.27
N GLN A 110 11.51 3.98 23.78
CA GLN A 110 11.72 5.32 23.21
C GLN A 110 12.34 5.22 21.82
N LYS A 111 13.35 4.36 21.65
CA LYS A 111 13.97 4.13 20.34
C LYS A 111 13.02 3.50 19.34
N LEU A 112 12.21 2.53 19.78
CA LEU A 112 11.14 1.96 18.97
C LEU A 112 10.18 3.06 18.48
N THR A 113 9.73 3.92 19.40
CA THR A 113 8.79 5.01 19.10
C THR A 113 9.40 6.03 18.12
N GLU A 114 10.67 6.40 18.32
CA GLU A 114 11.40 7.30 17.41
C GLU A 114 11.60 6.67 16.03
N ALA A 115 11.96 5.39 15.97
CA ALA A 115 12.13 4.65 14.72
C ALA A 115 10.82 4.58 13.93
N PHE A 116 9.71 4.26 14.60
CA PHE A 116 8.36 4.33 14.02
C PHE A 116 8.00 5.73 13.55
N TYR A 117 8.29 6.76 14.35
CA TYR A 117 8.02 8.15 13.97
C TYR A 117 8.86 8.57 12.76
N LEU A 118 10.12 8.14 12.67
CA LEU A 118 11.00 8.43 11.55
C LEU A 118 10.52 7.74 10.27
N ASP A 119 10.19 6.46 10.33
CA ASP A 119 9.59 5.72 9.21
C ASP A 119 8.27 6.38 8.74
N LEU A 120 7.40 6.68 9.71
CA LEU A 120 6.17 7.44 9.53
C LEU A 120 6.38 8.96 9.39
N SER A 121 7.59 9.48 9.25
CA SER A 121 7.80 10.89 8.89
C SER A 121 8.32 11.05 7.46
N GLN A 122 8.82 9.98 6.83
CA GLN A 122 9.41 10.04 5.49
C GLN A 122 8.48 9.71 4.30
N ALA A 123 7.43 8.89 4.46
CA ALA A 123 6.51 8.58 3.34
C ALA A 123 5.42 9.66 3.06
N SER A 124 5.07 9.92 1.81
CA SER A 124 3.89 10.72 1.47
C SER A 124 2.61 9.87 1.41
N GLY A 125 2.70 8.55 1.30
CA GLY A 125 1.56 7.61 1.31
C GLY A 125 1.16 7.02 2.68
N LYS A 126 1.50 7.64 3.82
CA LYS A 126 1.24 7.06 5.16
C LYS A 126 -0.23 6.86 5.48
N ALA A 127 -1.07 7.80 5.03
CA ALA A 127 -2.50 7.65 5.22
C ALA A 127 -3.00 6.39 4.48
N LEU A 128 -2.41 6.07 3.33
CA LEU A 128 -2.74 4.87 2.55
C LEU A 128 -2.25 3.58 3.25
N ASP A 129 -1.06 3.62 3.86
CA ASP A 129 -0.53 2.52 4.67
C ASP A 129 -1.45 2.21 5.87
N VAL A 130 -1.79 3.25 6.65
CA VAL A 130 -2.70 3.12 7.79
C VAL A 130 -4.09 2.66 7.35
N TRP A 131 -4.61 3.20 6.26
CA TRP A 131 -5.91 2.79 5.72
C TRP A 131 -5.92 1.32 5.32
N ALA A 132 -4.89 0.85 4.61
CA ALA A 132 -4.80 -0.55 4.17
C ALA A 132 -4.75 -1.51 5.37
N TYR A 133 -3.98 -1.16 6.42
CA TYR A 133 -3.95 -1.90 7.67
C TYR A 133 -5.34 -1.97 8.33
N LEU A 134 -6.01 -0.82 8.50
CA LEU A 134 -7.34 -0.78 9.13
C LEU A 134 -8.41 -1.51 8.30
N TYR A 135 -8.33 -1.43 6.98
CA TYR A 135 -9.21 -2.15 6.07
C TYR A 135 -8.99 -3.67 6.14
N TRP A 136 -7.73 -4.09 6.23
CA TRP A 136 -7.38 -5.50 6.42
C TRP A 136 -7.91 -6.01 7.76
N ASP A 137 -7.59 -5.31 8.85
CA ASP A 137 -7.97 -5.72 10.20
C ASP A 137 -9.49 -5.74 10.37
N SER A 138 -10.22 -4.76 9.82
CA SER A 138 -11.69 -4.76 9.88
C SER A 138 -12.34 -5.87 9.04
N SER A 139 -11.63 -6.48 8.10
CA SER A 139 -12.16 -7.52 7.21
C SER A 139 -12.02 -8.93 7.80
N LYS A 140 -13.15 -9.54 8.19
CA LYS A 140 -13.20 -10.96 8.60
C LYS A 140 -12.64 -11.91 7.54
N ALA A 141 -12.73 -11.57 6.26
CA ALA A 141 -12.20 -12.41 5.18
C ALA A 141 -10.67 -12.38 5.12
N LEU A 142 -10.08 -11.19 5.30
CA LEU A 142 -8.62 -11.00 5.24
C LEU A 142 -7.95 -11.49 6.51
N ARG A 143 -8.52 -11.27 7.70
CA ARG A 143 -7.99 -11.82 8.96
C ARG A 143 -7.86 -13.35 8.97
N LYS A 144 -8.63 -14.07 8.15
CA LYS A 144 -8.51 -15.54 8.00
C LYS A 144 -7.23 -15.98 7.30
N LEU A 145 -6.48 -15.07 6.66
CA LEU A 145 -5.19 -15.37 6.04
C LEU A 145 -4.06 -15.51 7.08
N GLY A 146 -4.29 -15.10 8.33
CA GLY A 146 -3.27 -15.14 9.39
C GLY A 146 -2.53 -13.82 9.57
N VAL A 147 -1.74 -13.74 10.65
CA VAL A 147 -0.97 -12.54 10.99
C VAL A 147 0.29 -12.42 10.14
N GLU A 148 0.88 -13.55 9.77
CA GLU A 148 2.05 -13.64 8.90
C GLU A 148 1.75 -13.05 7.52
N ALA A 149 0.58 -13.40 6.95
CA ALA A 149 0.11 -12.83 5.70
C ALA A 149 -0.15 -11.33 5.79
N LEU A 150 -0.65 -10.82 6.93
CA LEU A 150 -0.80 -9.39 7.15
C LEU A 150 0.58 -8.71 7.16
N TYR A 151 1.56 -9.26 7.87
CA TYR A 151 2.90 -8.66 7.93
C TYR A 151 3.59 -8.63 6.57
N GLU A 152 3.58 -9.76 5.86
CA GLU A 152 4.11 -9.80 4.49
C GLU A 152 3.38 -8.80 3.57
N PHE A 153 2.05 -8.71 3.68
CA PHE A 153 1.26 -7.75 2.90
C PHE A 153 1.66 -6.30 3.21
N MET A 154 1.77 -5.94 4.48
CA MET A 154 2.11 -4.57 4.87
C MET A 154 3.53 -4.19 4.45
N VAL A 155 4.49 -5.12 4.51
CA VAL A 155 5.85 -4.91 4.00
C VAL A 155 5.83 -4.65 2.50
N ASP A 156 5.18 -5.53 1.72
CA ASP A 156 5.05 -5.36 0.28
C ASP A 156 4.35 -4.04 -0.07
N PHE A 157 3.28 -3.71 0.64
CA PHE A 157 2.46 -2.53 0.40
C PHE A 157 3.19 -1.23 0.74
N ARG A 158 3.95 -1.20 1.85
CA ARG A 158 4.77 -0.06 2.23
C ARG A 158 5.96 0.12 1.29
N ALA A 159 6.53 -0.98 0.79
CA ALA A 159 7.52 -0.93 -0.28
C ALA A 159 6.94 -0.30 -1.55
N LEU A 160 5.72 -0.70 -1.96
CA LEU A 160 5.02 -0.09 -3.10
C LEU A 160 4.80 1.42 -2.88
N ILE A 161 4.28 1.83 -1.73
CA ILE A 161 4.11 3.25 -1.37
C ILE A 161 5.43 4.01 -1.54
N SER A 162 6.50 3.49 -0.95
CA SER A 162 7.82 4.13 -0.96
C SER A 162 8.37 4.28 -2.38
N THR A 163 8.23 3.23 -3.20
CA THR A 163 8.69 3.26 -4.59
C THR A 163 7.89 4.24 -5.44
N PHE A 164 6.57 4.32 -5.22
CA PHE A 164 5.74 5.31 -5.92
C PHE A 164 6.05 6.73 -5.43
N ASP A 165 6.28 6.95 -4.13
CA ASP A 165 6.62 8.25 -3.52
C ASP A 165 7.90 8.86 -4.08
N GLU A 166 8.91 8.06 -4.40
CA GLU A 166 10.15 8.57 -5.01
C GLU A 166 9.97 9.09 -6.45
N LEU A 167 8.89 8.70 -7.14
CA LEU A 167 8.55 9.30 -8.44
C LEU A 167 8.25 10.80 -8.36
N GLU A 168 7.97 11.33 -7.16
CA GLU A 168 7.71 12.75 -6.91
C GLU A 168 9.00 13.58 -6.79
N VAL A 169 10.15 12.96 -6.48
CA VAL A 169 11.40 13.67 -6.15
C VAL A 169 12.22 14.04 -7.40
N VAL A 170 11.87 13.47 -8.56
CA VAL A 170 12.53 13.75 -9.86
C VAL A 170 11.59 14.56 -10.75
N SER A 171 11.26 15.78 -10.33
CA SER A 171 10.57 16.79 -11.15
C SER A 171 11.25 18.14 -11.06
#